data_AF-A0A2M7WKC3-F1
#
_entry.id   AF-A0A2M7WKC3-F1
#
_cell.length_a   1.000
_cell.length_b   1.000
_cell.length_c   1.000
_cell.angle_alpha   90.00
_cell.angle_beta   90.00
_cell.angle_gamma   90.00
#
_symmetry.space_group_name_H-M   'P 1'
#
loop_
_entity.id
_entity.type
_entity.pdbx_description
1 polymer ?
#
loop_
_entity_poly.entity_id
_entity_poly.type
_entity_poly.pdbx_seq_one_letter_code
_entity_poly.pdbx_strand_id
1 'polypeptide(L)'
;MAYKKYVKKSTQKPQLSGKMASAIEGIKTAIQTEIDGYNFYFLAAQRTKNEKGKEMFQYLAEEELRHREILEAQYKSLMEEGKWGKIPKPTKVPKSFRAKSPIFSPEFSKRGKVQNFEMSALSIGILLEQRSIEFFSSLVKETEDPQAKMIFKALAKWEGEHLRTLTHQHNLLQREYWADARFEPLY
;
A
#
# COMPACT_ATOMS: atom_id res chain seq x y z
N MET A 1 2.36 -54.46 18.58
CA MET A 1 1.97 -53.04 18.70
C MET A 1 2.41 -52.30 17.44
N ALA A 2 1.47 -51.66 16.76
CA ALA A 2 1.52 -51.37 15.33
C ALA A 2 2.27 -50.07 14.97
N TYR A 3 3.41 -50.19 14.29
CA TYR A 3 4.14 -49.07 13.69
C TYR A 3 3.94 -49.05 12.16
N LYS A 4 2.67 -48.94 11.73
CA LYS A 4 2.25 -48.74 10.33
C LYS A 4 0.91 -48.02 10.29
N LYS A 5 0.89 -46.68 10.39
CA LYS A 5 -0.26 -45.88 9.91
C LYS A 5 -0.02 -44.37 9.90
N TYR A 6 0.94 -43.89 9.10
CA TYR A 6 0.82 -42.54 8.53
C TYR A 6 1.17 -42.61 7.04
N VAL A 7 0.17 -43.07 6.30
CA VAL A 7 0.14 -43.12 4.85
C VAL A 7 0.15 -41.69 4.32
N LYS A 8 1.04 -41.44 3.36
CA LYS A 8 1.06 -40.30 2.44
C LYS A 8 -0.36 -39.77 2.17
N LYS A 9 -0.68 -38.56 2.61
CA LYS A 9 -1.65 -37.73 1.88
C LYS A 9 -0.89 -37.12 0.70
N SER A 10 -0.99 -37.74 -0.47
CA SER A 10 -0.68 -37.04 -1.71
C SER A 10 -1.72 -35.94 -1.90
N THR A 11 -1.42 -34.73 -1.48
CA THR A 11 -2.15 -33.55 -1.93
C THR A 11 -1.79 -33.37 -3.41
N GLN A 12 -2.56 -34.00 -4.30
CA GLN A 12 -2.56 -33.61 -5.71
C GLN A 12 -2.91 -32.12 -5.72
N LYS A 13 -1.98 -31.28 -6.20
CA LYS A 13 -2.26 -29.87 -6.46
C LYS A 13 -3.51 -29.81 -7.36
N PRO A 14 -4.53 -29.02 -7.02
CA PRO A 14 -5.71 -28.88 -7.86
C PRO A 14 -5.28 -28.52 -9.28
N GLN A 15 -5.86 -29.19 -10.29
CA GLN A 15 -5.68 -28.79 -11.67
C GLN A 15 -6.38 -27.43 -11.84
N LEU A 16 -5.59 -26.36 -11.95
CA LEU A 16 -6.08 -24.99 -11.98
C LEU A 16 -6.85 -24.75 -13.29
N SER A 17 -8.10 -24.29 -13.18
CA SER A 17 -8.85 -23.82 -14.35
C SER A 17 -8.20 -22.56 -14.94
N GLY A 18 -8.41 -22.28 -16.23
CA GLY A 18 -7.82 -21.09 -16.88
C GLY A 18 -8.16 -19.76 -16.18
N LYS A 19 -9.35 -19.66 -15.57
CA LYS A 19 -9.74 -18.51 -14.73
C LYS A 19 -8.94 -18.43 -13.42
N MET A 20 -8.64 -19.56 -12.79
CA MET A 20 -7.81 -19.60 -11.58
C MET A 20 -6.35 -19.25 -11.87
N ALA A 21 -5.81 -19.63 -13.03
CA ALA A 21 -4.46 -19.25 -13.43
C ALA A 21 -4.32 -17.72 -13.58
N SER A 22 -5.30 -17.06 -14.20
CA SER A 22 -5.33 -15.60 -14.33
C SER A 22 -5.43 -14.89 -12.97
N ALA A 23 -6.28 -15.39 -12.06
CA ALA A 23 -6.39 -14.86 -10.70
C ALA A 23 -5.08 -14.99 -9.91
N ILE A 24 -4.37 -16.10 -10.08
CA ILE A 24 -3.08 -16.36 -9.45
C ILE A 24 -2.01 -15.38 -9.95
N GLU A 25 -1.93 -15.13 -11.26
CA GLU A 25 -0.98 -14.15 -11.80
C GLU A 25 -1.31 -12.74 -11.29
N GLY A 26 -2.58 -12.35 -11.25
CA GLY A 26 -3.01 -11.07 -10.68
C GLY A 26 -2.58 -10.89 -9.22
N ILE A 27 -2.67 -11.94 -8.39
CA ILE A 27 -2.20 -11.89 -7.00
C ILE A 27 -0.68 -11.78 -6.91
N LYS A 28 0.08 -12.49 -7.75
CA LYS A 28 1.54 -12.38 -7.74
C LYS A 28 2.00 -10.97 -8.07
N THR A 29 1.38 -10.35 -9.08
CA THR A 29 1.64 -8.95 -9.42
C THR A 29 1.27 -8.04 -8.27
N ALA A 30 0.11 -8.25 -7.62
CA ALA A 30 -0.29 -7.50 -6.43
C ALA A 30 0.75 -7.59 -5.31
N ILE A 31 1.21 -8.79 -4.98
CA ILE A 31 2.23 -9.02 -3.94
C ILE A 31 3.51 -8.25 -4.28
N GLN A 32 3.93 -8.24 -5.55
CA GLN A 32 5.11 -7.49 -5.96
C GLN A 32 4.90 -5.98 -5.80
N THR A 33 3.72 -5.46 -6.15
CA THR A 33 3.37 -4.05 -5.95
C THR A 33 3.48 -3.64 -4.48
N GLU A 34 2.96 -4.46 -3.55
CA GLU A 34 3.08 -4.19 -2.10
C GLU A 34 4.54 -4.26 -1.60
N ILE A 35 5.34 -5.17 -2.15
CA ILE A 35 6.78 -5.26 -1.82
C ILE A 35 7.51 -3.98 -2.26
N ASP A 36 7.21 -3.48 -3.45
CA ASP A 36 7.81 -2.26 -3.99
C ASP A 36 7.38 -1.03 -3.17
N GLY A 37 6.10 -0.94 -2.80
CA GLY A 37 5.54 0.07 -1.90
C GLY A 37 6.24 0.05 -0.53
N TYR A 38 6.30 -1.13 0.11
CA TYR A 38 6.99 -1.31 1.39
C TYR A 38 8.44 -0.82 1.35
N ASN A 39 9.21 -1.27 0.35
CA ASN A 39 10.61 -0.91 0.22
C ASN A 39 10.79 0.59 0.02
N PHE A 40 9.93 1.21 -0.78
CA PHE A 40 9.95 2.64 -0.99
C PHE A 40 9.69 3.41 0.31
N TYR A 41 8.58 3.12 1.01
CA TYR A 41 8.22 3.84 2.23
C TYR A 41 9.20 3.59 3.37
N PHE A 42 9.72 2.37 3.50
CA PHE A 42 10.78 2.05 4.46
C PHE A 42 12.05 2.87 4.22
N LEU A 43 12.48 3.02 2.96
CA LEU A 43 13.61 3.87 2.61
C LEU A 43 13.30 5.36 2.80
N ALA A 44 12.07 5.79 2.52
CA ALA A 44 11.63 7.17 2.72
C ALA A 44 11.68 7.56 4.21
N ALA A 45 11.17 6.68 5.08
CA ALA A 45 11.23 6.82 6.53
C ALA A 45 12.67 6.94 7.06
N GLN A 46 13.61 6.17 6.51
CA GLN A 46 15.01 6.22 6.94
C GLN A 46 15.74 7.49 6.49
N ARG A 47 15.30 8.11 5.39
CA ARG A 47 15.99 9.25 4.78
C ARG A 47 15.45 10.61 5.19
N THR A 48 14.15 10.71 5.52
CA THR A 48 13.58 11.96 6.00
C THR A 48 14.19 12.34 7.35
N LYS A 49 14.43 13.63 7.56
CA LYS A 49 14.90 14.16 8.84
C LYS A 49 13.77 14.71 9.71
N ASN A 50 12.54 14.71 9.19
CA ASN A 50 11.37 15.15 9.93
C ASN A 50 10.79 13.95 10.69
N GLU A 51 10.73 14.02 12.02
CA GLU A 51 10.24 12.90 12.84
C GLU A 51 8.78 12.54 12.53
N LYS A 52 7.90 13.52 12.30
CA LYS A 52 6.50 13.25 11.91
C LYS A 52 6.39 12.68 10.49
N GLY A 53 7.25 13.15 9.58
CA GLY A 53 7.38 12.58 8.24
C GLY A 53 7.85 11.13 8.29
N LYS A 54 8.79 10.82 9.17
CA LYS A 54 9.28 9.46 9.43
C LYS A 54 8.17 8.58 9.96
N GLU A 55 7.42 9.03 10.97
CA GLU A 55 6.26 8.30 11.51
C GLU A 55 5.23 7.99 10.40
N MET A 56 4.95 8.94 9.52
CA MET A 56 4.00 8.73 8.42
C MET A 56 4.51 7.69 7.41
N PHE A 57 5.77 7.79 6.98
CA PHE A 57 6.34 6.82 6.04
C PHE A 57 6.51 5.43 6.67
N GLN A 58 6.80 5.35 7.98
CA GLN A 58 6.81 4.06 8.69
C GLN A 58 5.42 3.43 8.72
N TYR A 59 4.38 4.22 9.04
CA TYR A 59 3.01 3.75 9.00
C TYR A 59 2.63 3.21 7.61
N LEU A 60 2.96 3.94 6.54
CA LEU A 60 2.66 3.49 5.18
C LEU A 60 3.40 2.18 4.87
N ALA A 61 4.69 2.06 5.21
CA ALA A 61 5.42 0.80 5.05
C ALA A 61 4.75 -0.38 5.80
N GLU A 62 4.30 -0.16 7.03
CA GLU A 62 3.58 -1.19 7.80
C GLU A 62 2.25 -1.60 7.15
N GLU A 63 1.55 -0.66 6.51
CA GLU A 63 0.31 -0.96 5.77
C GLU A 63 0.60 -1.79 4.51
N GLU A 64 1.61 -1.44 3.71
CA GLU A 64 2.02 -2.23 2.53
C GLU A 64 2.44 -3.66 2.94
N LEU A 65 3.18 -3.80 4.04
CA LEU A 65 3.55 -5.12 4.57
C LEU A 65 2.31 -5.93 4.94
N ARG A 66 1.33 -5.30 5.56
CA ARG A 66 0.06 -5.94 5.94
C ARG A 66 -0.78 -6.33 4.72
N HIS A 67 -0.82 -5.47 3.70
CA HIS A 67 -1.50 -5.77 2.43
C HIS A 67 -0.85 -6.96 1.73
N ARG A 68 0.48 -7.01 1.70
CA ARG A 68 1.25 -8.16 1.22
C ARG A 68 0.86 -9.45 1.96
N GLU A 69 0.85 -9.44 3.30
CA GLU A 69 0.48 -10.61 4.10
C GLU A 69 -0.95 -11.10 3.79
N ILE A 70 -1.88 -10.16 3.59
CA ILE A 70 -3.25 -10.47 3.18
C ILE A 70 -3.25 -11.18 1.82
N LEU A 71 -2.53 -10.65 0.83
CA LEU A 71 -2.45 -11.22 -0.51
C LEU A 71 -1.76 -12.59 -0.52
N GLU A 72 -0.69 -12.77 0.25
CA GLU A 72 -0.01 -14.06 0.42
C GLU A 72 -0.96 -15.11 1.05
N ALA A 73 -1.79 -14.69 2.01
CA ALA A 73 -2.82 -15.56 2.59
C ALA A 73 -3.90 -15.94 1.56
N GLN A 74 -4.32 -15.02 0.69
CA GLN A 74 -5.26 -15.32 -0.40
C GLN A 74 -4.63 -16.28 -1.42
N TYR A 75 -3.38 -16.05 -1.81
CA TYR A 75 -2.63 -16.92 -2.70
C TYR A 75 -2.58 -18.34 -2.15
N LYS A 76 -2.22 -18.49 -0.88
CA LYS A 76 -2.17 -19.79 -0.21
C LYS A 76 -3.53 -20.48 -0.21
N SER A 77 -4.60 -19.76 0.16
CA SER A 77 -5.97 -20.29 0.16
C SER A 77 -6.40 -20.79 -1.22
N LEU A 78 -6.08 -20.05 -2.29
CA LEU A 78 -6.39 -20.47 -3.65
C LEU A 78 -5.59 -21.71 -4.07
N MET A 79 -4.32 -21.79 -3.70
CA MET A 79 -3.46 -22.92 -4.06
C MET A 79 -3.80 -24.21 -3.31
N GLU A 80 -4.20 -24.11 -2.04
CA GLU A 80 -4.48 -25.27 -1.19
C GLU A 80 -5.94 -25.70 -1.22
N GLU A 81 -6.87 -24.73 -1.22
CA GLU A 81 -8.31 -24.98 -1.06
C GLU A 81 -9.12 -24.64 -2.33
N GLY A 82 -8.51 -24.03 -3.34
CA GLY A 82 -9.20 -23.65 -4.58
C GLY A 82 -10.24 -22.54 -4.39
N LYS A 83 -10.18 -21.79 -3.28
CA LYS A 83 -11.14 -20.74 -2.95
C LYS A 83 -10.46 -19.55 -2.26
N TRP A 84 -11.11 -18.39 -2.33
CA TRP A 84 -10.66 -17.20 -1.64
C TRP A 84 -10.81 -17.32 -0.12
N GLY A 85 -9.88 -16.71 0.60
CA GLY A 85 -9.86 -16.62 2.05
C GLY A 85 -10.71 -15.47 2.57
N LYS A 86 -10.66 -15.23 3.89
CA LYS A 86 -11.51 -14.21 4.53
C LYS A 86 -11.24 -12.82 3.97
N ILE A 87 -12.30 -12.02 3.90
CA ILE A 87 -12.22 -10.60 3.53
C ILE A 87 -11.47 -9.86 4.64
N PRO A 88 -10.41 -9.12 4.30
CA PRO A 88 -9.58 -8.46 5.29
C PRO A 88 -10.26 -7.20 5.85
N LYS A 89 -9.89 -6.78 7.06
CA LYS A 89 -10.47 -5.61 7.74
C LYS A 89 -9.64 -4.35 7.46
N PRO A 90 -10.23 -3.14 7.41
CA PRO A 90 -9.45 -1.91 7.31
C PRO A 90 -8.71 -1.62 8.61
N THR A 91 -7.55 -1.01 8.46
CA THR A 91 -6.84 -0.22 9.47
C THR A 91 -7.33 1.22 9.42
N LYS A 92 -7.11 1.97 10.50
CA LYS A 92 -7.50 3.37 10.58
C LYS A 92 -6.26 4.23 10.41
N VAL A 93 -6.23 5.03 9.35
CA VAL A 93 -5.22 6.07 9.20
C VAL A 93 -5.20 6.95 10.46
N PRO A 94 -4.04 7.16 11.11
CA PRO A 94 -3.91 8.03 12.26
C PRO A 94 -4.45 9.44 12.01
N LYS A 95 -5.10 10.04 13.01
CA LYS A 95 -5.66 11.39 12.90
C LYS A 95 -4.58 12.46 12.71
N SER A 96 -3.38 12.23 13.23
CA SER A 96 -2.22 13.12 13.11
C SER A 96 -1.83 13.38 11.64
N PHE A 97 -1.93 12.38 10.76
CA PHE A 97 -1.58 12.52 9.35
C PHE A 97 -2.62 13.29 8.52
N ARG A 98 -3.81 13.51 9.09
CA ARG A 98 -4.89 14.32 8.48
C ARG A 98 -4.99 15.72 9.10
N ALA A 99 -4.01 16.12 9.92
CA ALA A 99 -4.01 17.46 10.51
C ALA A 99 -3.94 18.55 9.42
N LYS A 100 -4.50 19.73 9.72
CA LYS A 100 -4.50 20.89 8.79
C LYS A 100 -3.13 21.57 8.68
N SER A 101 -2.27 21.38 9.68
CA SER A 101 -0.89 21.88 9.66
C SER A 101 0.01 20.89 8.93
N PRO A 102 0.99 21.35 8.13
CA PRO A 102 1.89 20.45 7.41
C PRO A 102 2.68 19.62 8.42
N ILE A 103 2.65 18.29 8.29
CA ILE A 103 3.45 17.44 9.21
C ILE A 103 4.96 17.61 8.97
N PHE A 104 5.30 18.02 7.75
CA PHE A 104 6.64 18.36 7.31
C PHE A 104 7.05 19.81 7.65
N SER A 105 6.10 20.65 8.11
CA SER A 105 6.40 22.02 8.55
C SER A 105 7.27 21.96 9.79
N PRO A 106 8.36 22.73 9.84
CA PRO A 106 9.30 22.54 10.92
C PRO A 106 9.53 23.83 11.72
N GLU A 107 9.92 23.70 12.99
CA GLU A 107 10.68 24.74 13.70
C GLU A 107 12.08 24.99 13.06
N PHE A 108 12.21 25.02 11.73
CA PHE A 108 13.44 24.74 10.97
C PHE A 108 13.65 25.70 9.79
N SER A 109 13.25 26.95 9.94
CA SER A 109 13.79 28.07 9.15
C SER A 109 15.32 28.24 9.30
N LYS A 110 16.03 27.33 10.00
CA LYS A 110 17.47 27.44 10.30
C LYS A 110 18.39 26.46 9.56
N ARG A 111 17.91 25.48 8.79
CA ARG A 111 18.80 24.47 8.17
C ARG A 111 18.39 24.15 6.73
N GLY A 112 18.75 25.05 5.81
CA GLY A 112 18.52 24.88 4.37
C GLY A 112 19.02 23.53 3.83
N LYS A 113 18.25 22.95 2.90
CA LYS A 113 18.45 21.74 2.05
C LYS A 113 17.48 20.56 2.26
N VAL A 114 16.58 20.54 3.26
CA VAL A 114 15.70 19.38 3.57
C VAL A 114 14.25 19.57 3.08
N GLN A 115 14.04 20.15 1.89
CA GLN A 115 12.68 20.31 1.32
C GLN A 115 12.50 19.58 -0.02
N ASN A 116 13.59 19.28 -0.73
CA ASN A 116 13.52 18.56 -2.01
C ASN A 116 13.18 17.08 -1.84
N PHE A 117 13.66 16.45 -0.77
CA PHE A 117 13.49 15.02 -0.55
C PHE A 117 12.04 14.69 -0.19
N GLU A 118 11.47 15.36 0.80
CA GLU A 118 10.11 15.14 1.29
C GLU A 118 9.08 15.38 0.18
N MET A 119 9.21 16.47 -0.58
CA MET A 119 8.35 16.73 -1.75
C MET A 119 8.46 15.64 -2.81
N SER A 120 9.68 15.18 -3.11
CA SER A 120 9.90 14.08 -4.06
C SER A 120 9.32 12.76 -3.54
N ALA A 121 9.51 12.46 -2.27
CA ALA A 121 9.02 11.25 -1.63
C ALA A 121 7.49 11.21 -1.61
N LEU A 122 6.85 12.35 -1.28
CA LEU A 122 5.40 12.50 -1.37
C LEU A 122 4.90 12.33 -2.80
N SER A 123 5.56 12.93 -3.78
CA SER A 123 5.20 12.81 -5.21
C SER A 123 5.29 11.37 -5.71
N ILE A 124 6.36 10.65 -5.34
CA ILE A 124 6.53 9.24 -5.69
C ILE A 124 5.47 8.39 -4.98
N GLY A 125 5.21 8.63 -3.69
CA GLY A 125 4.14 7.95 -2.95
C GLY A 125 2.78 8.10 -3.64
N ILE A 126 2.39 9.33 -3.99
CA ILE A 126 1.14 9.62 -4.74
C ILE A 126 1.07 8.79 -6.03
N LEU A 127 2.17 8.71 -6.78
CA LEU A 127 2.22 7.94 -8.02
C LEU A 127 2.09 6.43 -7.77
N LEU A 128 2.72 5.90 -6.72
CA LEU A 128 2.60 4.50 -6.33
C LEU A 128 1.15 4.17 -5.95
N GLU A 129 0.53 4.97 -5.08
CA GLU A 129 -0.86 4.76 -4.66
C GLU A 129 -1.82 4.81 -5.84
N GLN A 130 -1.67 5.78 -6.75
CA GLN A 130 -2.51 5.90 -7.93
C GLN A 130 -2.42 4.65 -8.81
N ARG A 131 -1.21 4.10 -9.00
CA ARG A 131 -1.00 2.86 -9.77
C ARG A 131 -1.59 1.65 -9.06
N SER A 132 -1.44 1.53 -7.74
CA SER A 132 -2.04 0.44 -6.96
C SER A 132 -3.57 0.48 -7.04
N ILE A 133 -4.18 1.67 -6.93
CA ILE A 133 -5.63 1.86 -7.10
C ILE A 133 -6.09 1.41 -8.49
N GLU A 134 -5.39 1.84 -9.53
CA GLU A 134 -5.70 1.46 -10.92
C GLU A 134 -5.61 -0.05 -11.13
N PHE A 135 -4.55 -0.66 -10.61
CA PHE A 135 -4.31 -2.09 -10.69
C PHE A 135 -5.38 -2.90 -9.96
N PHE A 136 -5.66 -2.61 -8.68
CA PHE A 136 -6.73 -3.31 -7.97
C PHE A 136 -8.10 -3.07 -8.61
N SER A 137 -8.34 -1.88 -9.16
CA SER A 137 -9.58 -1.58 -9.89
C SER A 137 -9.69 -2.38 -11.19
N SER A 138 -8.59 -2.70 -11.87
CA SER A 138 -8.61 -3.59 -13.04
C SER A 138 -8.94 -5.02 -12.63
N LEU A 139 -8.32 -5.53 -11.55
CA LEU A 139 -8.60 -6.87 -11.02
C LEU A 139 -10.07 -7.05 -10.61
N VAL A 140 -10.72 -6.00 -10.08
CA VAL A 140 -12.16 -6.01 -9.78
C VAL A 140 -13.02 -6.18 -11.04
N LYS A 141 -12.60 -5.61 -12.17
CA LYS A 141 -13.31 -5.69 -13.46
C LYS A 141 -13.10 -7.05 -14.12
N GLU A 142 -11.90 -7.60 -14.00
CA GLU A 142 -11.49 -8.85 -14.66
C GLU A 142 -11.99 -10.10 -13.96
N THR A 143 -12.07 -10.07 -12.62
CA THR A 143 -12.54 -11.24 -11.87
C THR A 143 -14.07 -11.37 -11.93
N GLU A 144 -14.57 -12.60 -12.01
CA GLU A 144 -15.99 -12.91 -11.87
C GLU A 144 -16.35 -13.33 -10.43
N ASP A 145 -15.36 -13.74 -9.64
CA ASP A 145 -15.55 -14.26 -8.30
C ASP A 145 -15.99 -13.14 -7.33
N PRO A 146 -17.17 -13.22 -6.70
CA PRO A 146 -17.66 -12.18 -5.80
C PRO A 146 -16.74 -11.89 -4.61
N GLN A 147 -16.06 -12.91 -4.08
CA GLN A 147 -15.18 -12.78 -2.93
C GLN A 147 -13.86 -12.11 -3.34
N ALA A 148 -13.31 -12.47 -4.50
CA ALA A 148 -12.19 -11.75 -5.11
C ALA A 148 -12.51 -10.26 -5.30
N LYS A 149 -13.69 -9.94 -5.85
CA LYS A 149 -14.14 -8.55 -6.03
C LYS A 149 -14.15 -7.79 -4.71
N MET A 150 -14.62 -8.40 -3.63
CA MET A 150 -14.66 -7.76 -2.32
C MET A 150 -13.28 -7.48 -1.77
N ILE A 151 -12.33 -8.42 -1.92
CA ILE A 151 -10.95 -8.26 -1.47
C ILE A 151 -10.25 -7.14 -2.23
N PHE A 152 -10.28 -7.17 -3.57
CA PHE A 152 -9.62 -6.15 -4.39
C PHE A 152 -10.27 -4.77 -4.24
N LYS A 153 -11.60 -4.69 -4.06
CA LYS A 153 -12.27 -3.42 -3.71
C LYS A 153 -11.81 -2.88 -2.35
N ALA A 154 -11.54 -3.76 -1.38
CA ALA A 154 -11.04 -3.34 -0.07
C ALA A 154 -9.63 -2.74 -0.19
N LEU A 155 -8.73 -3.42 -0.90
CA LEU A 155 -7.36 -2.93 -1.15
C LEU A 155 -7.37 -1.59 -1.91
N ALA A 156 -8.07 -1.49 -3.03
CA ALA A 156 -8.21 -0.24 -3.78
C ALA A 156 -8.74 0.93 -2.93
N LYS A 157 -9.65 0.63 -1.99
CA LYS A 157 -10.18 1.63 -1.06
C LYS A 157 -9.11 2.10 -0.07
N TRP A 158 -8.27 1.20 0.44
CA TRP A 158 -7.20 1.53 1.40
C TRP A 158 -6.11 2.37 0.76
N GLU A 159 -5.67 2.02 -0.45
CA GLU A 159 -4.75 2.86 -1.23
C GLU A 159 -5.36 4.23 -1.53
N GLY A 160 -6.68 4.29 -1.74
CA GLY A 160 -7.39 5.56 -1.84
C GLY A 160 -7.32 6.42 -0.57
N GLU A 161 -7.21 5.84 0.63
CA GLU A 161 -6.98 6.59 1.88
C GLU A 161 -5.53 7.06 2.00
N HIS A 162 -4.56 6.23 1.59
CA HIS A 162 -3.13 6.59 1.51
C HIS A 162 -2.92 7.76 0.55
N LEU A 163 -3.45 7.66 -0.67
CA LEU A 163 -3.37 8.69 -1.71
C LEU A 163 -3.88 10.04 -1.21
N ARG A 164 -5.04 10.08 -0.55
CA ARG A 164 -5.57 11.34 0.01
C ARG A 164 -4.67 11.91 1.08
N THR A 165 -4.12 11.05 1.94
CA THR A 165 -3.22 11.47 3.01
C THR A 165 -1.94 12.08 2.44
N LEU A 166 -1.30 11.41 1.48
CA LEU A 166 -0.10 11.88 0.79
C LEU A 166 -0.36 13.16 0.00
N THR A 167 -1.45 13.22 -0.76
CA THR A 167 -1.84 14.41 -1.55
C THR A 167 -2.09 15.60 -0.64
N HIS A 168 -2.77 15.40 0.49
CA HIS A 168 -3.00 16.45 1.47
C HIS A 168 -1.68 17.00 2.02
N GLN A 169 -0.76 16.14 2.45
CA GLN A 169 0.54 16.58 2.97
C GLN A 169 1.43 17.22 1.89
N HIS A 170 1.40 16.69 0.66
CA HIS A 170 2.09 17.28 -0.49
C HIS A 170 1.61 18.72 -0.74
N ASN A 171 0.29 18.92 -0.79
CA ASN A 171 -0.29 20.25 -1.03
C ASN A 171 0.04 21.23 0.10
N LEU A 172 0.06 20.76 1.35
CA LEU A 172 0.45 21.59 2.49
C LEU A 172 1.92 22.02 2.40
N LEU A 173 2.83 21.08 2.12
CA LEU A 173 4.26 21.37 1.98
C LEU A 173 4.56 22.25 0.76
N GLN A 174 3.85 22.05 -0.35
CA GLN A 174 3.95 22.88 -1.55
C GLN A 174 3.56 24.33 -1.29
N ARG A 175 2.46 24.56 -0.55
CA ARG A 175 2.02 25.92 -0.17
C ARG A 175 3.05 26.61 0.72
N GLU A 176 3.62 25.87 1.68
CA GLU A 176 4.68 26.39 2.55
C GLU A 176 5.91 26.80 1.74
N TYR A 177 6.31 25.99 0.77
CA TYR A 177 7.41 26.31 -0.14
C TYR A 177 7.16 27.60 -0.94
N TRP A 178 5.96 27.77 -1.50
CA TRP A 178 5.59 28.97 -2.26
C TRP A 178 5.56 30.23 -1.38
N ALA A 179 5.05 30.10 -0.14
CA ALA A 179 5.03 31.19 0.82
C ALA A 179 6.45 31.66 1.20
N ASP A 180 7.37 30.71 1.47
CA ASP A 180 8.77 31.01 1.80
C ASP A 180 9.53 31.64 0.61
N ALA A 181 9.27 31.14 -0.60
CA ALA A 181 9.87 31.66 -1.83
C ALA A 181 9.33 33.04 -2.27
N ARG A 182 8.35 33.62 -1.55
CA ARG A 182 7.59 34.83 -1.97
C ARG A 182 7.03 34.71 -3.40
N PHE A 183 6.65 33.50 -3.79
CA PHE A 183 6.10 33.18 -5.10
C PHE A 183 4.68 32.62 -4.92
N GLU A 184 3.80 33.41 -4.28
CA GLU A 184 2.38 33.06 -4.22
C GLU A 184 1.75 33.30 -5.60
N PRO A 185 1.15 32.27 -6.23
CA PRO A 185 0.29 32.48 -7.38
C PRO A 185 -0.94 33.29 -6.91
N LEU A 186 -1.08 34.52 -7.41
CA LEU A 186 -2.30 35.29 -7.25
C LEU A 186 -3.40 34.56 -8.03
N TYR A 187 -4.36 33.96 -7.32
CA TYR A 187 -5.60 33.44 -7.90
C TYR A 187 -6.58 34.58 -8.15
#